data_AF-A0AAE2VW53-F1
#
_entry.id   AF-A0AAE2VW53-F1
#
_cell.length_a   1.000
_cell.length_b   1.000
_cell.length_c   1.000
_cell.angle_alpha   90.00
_cell.angle_beta   90.00
_cell.angle_gamma   90.00
#
_symmetry.space_group_name_H-M   'P 1'
#
loop_
_entity.id
_entity.type
_entity.pdbx_description
1 polymer ?
#
loop_
_entity_poly.entity_id
_entity_poly.type
_entity_poly.pdbx_seq_one_letter_code
_entity_poly.pdbx_strand_id
1 'polypeptide(L)'
;MSVTPCDVPKGALMCVYVARTGAYTDCFEVNHAAKVDLSAFVTAFYTTWLFRMERAVLRVVLRKPIRDSDVAALAQGRSDAFAAWTVEARSDGEILLCDIAGATRSYLAVEPQEDGTTRLLFGSAVVGRGTGKMPLVIRLTTPLHRFYSKALLRLAAGKLEVGAASA
;
A
#
# COMPACT_ATOMS: atom_id res chain seq x y z
N MET A 1 13.16 1.47 -13.36
CA MET A 1 12.47 2.20 -12.27
C MET A 1 13.23 2.05 -10.96
N SER A 2 13.51 3.17 -10.26
CA SER A 2 14.18 3.18 -8.95
C SER A 2 13.16 3.52 -7.87
N VAL A 3 13.18 2.78 -6.75
CA VAL A 3 12.28 3.04 -5.60
C VAL A 3 13.08 3.76 -4.52
N THR A 4 12.64 4.95 -4.13
CA THR A 4 13.31 5.80 -3.13
C THR A 4 12.43 5.99 -1.90
N PRO A 5 13.01 6.12 -0.70
CA PRO A 5 12.26 6.62 0.45
C PRO A 5 11.88 8.09 0.22
N CYS A 6 10.70 8.48 0.67
CA CYS A 6 10.23 9.86 0.62
C CYS A 6 9.47 10.22 1.90
N ASP A 7 9.26 11.51 2.13
CA ASP A 7 8.30 11.96 3.14
C ASP A 7 6.86 11.67 2.69
N VAL A 8 5.96 11.55 3.66
CA VAL A 8 4.52 11.46 3.38
C VAL A 8 4.05 12.79 2.78
N PRO A 9 3.42 12.80 1.59
CA PRO A 9 2.96 14.04 0.97
C PRO A 9 2.04 14.84 1.89
N LYS A 10 2.14 16.18 1.83
CA LYS A 10 1.27 17.05 2.64
C LYS A 10 -0.18 16.86 2.20
N GLY A 11 -1.06 16.60 3.16
CA GLY A 11 -2.49 16.39 2.89
C GLY A 11 -2.87 14.96 2.49
N ALA A 12 -1.89 14.05 2.39
CA ALA A 12 -2.17 12.63 2.20
C ALA A 12 -3.02 12.06 3.35
N LEU A 13 -3.88 11.09 3.05
CA LEU A 13 -4.71 10.41 4.05
C LEU A 13 -3.87 9.84 5.21
N MET A 14 -2.63 9.42 4.96
CA MET A 14 -1.74 8.87 5.98
C MET A 14 -1.14 9.93 6.93
N CYS A 15 -1.23 11.23 6.63
CA CYS A 15 -0.67 12.30 7.47
C CYS A 15 -1.13 12.23 8.93
N VAL A 16 -2.36 11.75 9.18
CA VAL A 16 -2.92 11.61 10.54
C VAL A 16 -2.04 10.73 11.43
N TYR A 17 -1.33 9.77 10.84
CA TYR A 17 -0.45 8.83 11.57
C TYR A 17 0.97 9.35 11.74
N VAL A 18 1.44 10.21 10.84
CA VAL A 18 2.75 10.86 10.98
C VAL A 18 2.79 11.74 12.23
N ALA A 19 1.68 12.43 12.52
CA ALA A 19 1.54 13.28 13.71
C ALA A 19 1.30 12.49 15.02
N ARG A 20 1.05 11.18 14.94
CA ARG A 20 0.65 10.38 16.10
C ARG A 20 1.87 9.90 16.90
N THR A 21 1.95 10.31 18.16
CA THR A 21 3.02 9.87 19.07
C THR A 21 3.06 8.35 19.19
N GLY A 22 4.25 7.76 19.06
CA GLY A 22 4.46 6.32 19.17
C GLY A 22 4.07 5.52 17.94
N ALA A 23 3.60 6.16 16.87
CA ALA A 23 3.40 5.53 15.58
C ALA A 23 4.74 5.45 14.82
N TYR A 24 4.92 4.35 14.09
CA TYR A 24 5.92 4.25 13.05
C TYR A 24 5.28 4.52 11.70
N THR A 25 5.99 5.27 10.87
CA THR A 25 5.58 5.51 9.48
C THR A 25 6.78 5.35 8.54
N ASP A 26 6.50 4.86 7.33
CA ASP A 26 7.39 4.98 6.20
C ASP A 26 6.61 5.25 4.92
N CYS A 27 7.29 5.83 3.93
CA CYS A 27 6.75 6.08 2.62
C CYS A 27 7.85 5.89 1.57
N PHE A 28 7.47 5.31 0.44
CA PHE A 28 8.33 5.05 -0.70
C PHE A 28 7.64 5.52 -1.96
N GLU A 29 8.43 5.99 -2.91
CA GLU A 29 7.96 6.47 -4.20
C GLU A 29 8.67 5.77 -5.36
N VAL A 30 8.00 5.76 -6.50
CA VAL A 30 8.58 5.41 -7.80
C VAL A 30 7.87 6.19 -8.90
N ASN A 31 8.64 6.74 -9.83
CA ASN A 31 8.08 7.37 -11.03
C ASN A 31 7.83 6.32 -12.10
N HIS A 32 6.59 6.30 -12.60
CA HIS A 32 6.12 5.46 -13.70
C HIS A 32 5.95 6.30 -14.96
N ALA A 33 6.42 5.81 -16.10
CA ALA A 33 6.48 6.59 -17.34
C ALA A 33 5.10 6.88 -17.97
N ALA A 34 4.09 6.05 -17.68
CA ALA A 34 2.73 6.22 -18.18
C ALA A 34 1.80 6.82 -17.12
N LYS A 35 0.68 7.38 -17.58
CA LYS A 35 -0.46 7.78 -16.75
C LYS A 35 -1.09 6.55 -16.09
N VAL A 36 -1.15 6.55 -14.77
CA VAL A 36 -1.69 5.43 -13.97
C VAL A 36 -2.81 5.94 -13.07
N ASP A 37 -3.95 5.27 -13.12
CA ASP A 37 -5.07 5.47 -12.20
C ASP A 37 -4.91 4.63 -10.92
N LEU A 38 -5.55 5.08 -9.83
CA LEU A 38 -5.52 4.40 -8.53
C LEU A 38 -6.01 2.94 -8.63
N SER A 39 -7.07 2.67 -9.38
CA SER A 39 -7.62 1.32 -9.56
C SER A 39 -6.61 0.38 -10.21
N ALA A 40 -5.91 0.86 -11.24
CA ALA A 40 -4.85 0.11 -11.91
C ALA A 40 -3.69 -0.17 -10.94
N PHE A 41 -3.28 0.83 -10.16
CA PHE A 41 -2.21 0.68 -9.18
C PHE A 41 -2.57 -0.30 -8.06
N VAL A 42 -3.75 -0.18 -7.45
CA VAL A 42 -4.26 -1.09 -6.41
C VAL A 42 -4.32 -2.53 -6.95
N THR A 43 -4.82 -2.70 -8.17
CA THR A 43 -4.87 -4.02 -8.83
C THR A 43 -3.48 -4.59 -9.06
N ALA A 44 -2.55 -3.80 -9.61
CA ALA A 44 -1.18 -4.23 -9.86
C ALA A 44 -0.48 -4.63 -8.56
N PHE A 45 -0.60 -3.79 -7.51
CA PHE A 45 0.03 -3.98 -6.21
C PHE A 45 -0.39 -5.29 -5.54
N TYR A 46 -1.71 -5.50 -5.39
CA TYR A 46 -2.23 -6.68 -4.70
C TYR A 46 -2.20 -7.95 -5.54
N THR A 47 -1.87 -7.90 -6.82
CA THR A 47 -1.79 -9.09 -7.69
C THR A 47 -0.37 -9.43 -8.14
N THR A 48 0.65 -8.86 -7.50
CA THR A 48 2.06 -9.25 -7.70
C THR A 48 2.31 -10.68 -7.20
N TRP A 49 3.32 -11.36 -7.74
CA TRP A 49 3.70 -12.71 -7.28
C TRP A 49 4.14 -12.70 -5.81
N LEU A 50 4.87 -11.65 -5.40
CA LEU A 50 5.34 -11.46 -4.03
C LEU A 50 4.16 -11.34 -3.07
N PHE A 51 3.16 -10.53 -3.41
CA PHE A 51 1.94 -10.43 -2.61
C PHE A 51 1.12 -11.73 -2.64
N ARG A 52 1.10 -12.49 -3.75
CA ARG A 52 0.44 -13.80 -3.80
C ARG A 52 1.05 -14.81 -2.82
N MET A 53 2.36 -14.76 -2.57
CA MET A 53 2.98 -15.55 -1.51
C MET A 53 2.48 -15.11 -0.13
N GLU A 54 2.38 -13.80 0.10
CA GLU A 54 1.81 -13.27 1.34
C GLU A 54 0.33 -13.65 1.51
N ARG A 55 -0.48 -13.66 0.44
CA ARG A 55 -1.86 -14.18 0.47
C ARG A 55 -1.92 -15.64 0.95
N ALA A 56 -0.93 -16.46 0.58
CA ALA A 56 -0.86 -17.84 1.04
C ALA A 56 -0.55 -17.90 2.54
N VAL A 57 0.38 -17.06 3.03
CA VAL A 57 0.67 -16.93 4.47
C VAL A 57 -0.55 -16.43 5.24
N LEU A 58 -1.21 -15.35 4.79
CA LEU A 58 -2.43 -14.81 5.41
C LEU A 58 -3.58 -15.81 5.40
N ARG A 59 -3.74 -16.58 4.33
CA ARG A 59 -4.72 -17.67 4.25
C ARG A 59 -4.45 -18.73 5.32
N VAL A 60 -3.20 -19.14 5.51
CA VAL A 60 -2.83 -20.19 6.47
C VAL A 60 -2.93 -19.69 7.90
N VAL A 61 -2.41 -18.49 8.19
CA VAL A 61 -2.29 -17.94 9.54
C VAL A 61 -3.60 -17.31 10.02
N LEU A 62 -4.25 -16.51 9.18
CA LEU A 62 -5.47 -15.77 9.55
C LEU A 62 -6.77 -16.42 9.03
N ARG A 63 -6.69 -17.52 8.28
CA ARG A 63 -7.84 -18.18 7.63
C ARG A 63 -8.69 -17.24 6.78
N LYS A 64 -8.09 -16.16 6.27
CA LYS A 64 -8.73 -15.12 5.45
C LYS A 64 -8.14 -15.16 4.04
N PRO A 65 -8.67 -16.01 3.15
CA PRO A 65 -8.18 -16.08 1.77
C PRO A 65 -8.50 -14.78 1.05
N ILE A 66 -7.52 -14.31 0.28
CA ILE A 66 -7.69 -13.19 -0.65
C ILE A 66 -7.91 -13.77 -2.07
N ARG A 67 -9.01 -13.40 -2.73
CA ARG A 67 -9.25 -13.71 -4.14
C ARG A 67 -8.96 -12.50 -5.03
N ASP A 68 -8.62 -12.74 -6.29
CA ASP A 68 -8.41 -11.65 -7.26
C ASP A 68 -9.70 -10.86 -7.53
N SER A 69 -10.87 -11.50 -7.41
CA SER A 69 -12.18 -10.83 -7.45
C SER A 69 -12.34 -9.79 -6.34
N ASP A 70 -11.80 -10.06 -5.15
CA ASP A 70 -11.90 -9.16 -4.01
C ASP A 70 -10.98 -7.95 -4.22
N VAL A 71 -9.81 -8.15 -4.83
CA VAL A 71 -8.92 -7.04 -5.25
C VAL A 71 -9.59 -6.18 -6.30
N ALA A 72 -10.21 -6.79 -7.32
CA ALA A 72 -10.89 -6.05 -8.37
C ALA A 72 -12.07 -5.22 -7.80
N ALA A 73 -12.82 -5.79 -6.84
CA ALA A 73 -13.89 -5.05 -6.16
C ALA A 73 -13.34 -3.88 -5.34
N LEU A 74 -12.23 -4.08 -4.60
CA LEU A 74 -11.54 -3.02 -3.86
C LEU A 74 -11.05 -1.91 -4.79
N ALA A 75 -10.33 -2.27 -5.86
CA ALA A 75 -9.76 -1.35 -6.83
C ALA A 75 -10.84 -0.47 -7.48
N GLN A 76 -11.99 -1.05 -7.81
CA GLN A 76 -13.12 -0.36 -8.45
C GLN A 76 -14.04 0.39 -7.46
N GLY A 77 -13.73 0.41 -6.16
CA GLY A 77 -14.60 1.06 -5.17
C GLY A 77 -15.91 0.34 -4.90
N ARG A 78 -16.02 -0.94 -5.27
CA ARG A 78 -17.21 -1.78 -5.03
C ARG A 78 -17.19 -2.53 -3.70
N SER A 79 -16.08 -2.46 -2.97
CA SER A 79 -15.95 -3.04 -1.63
C SER A 79 -15.00 -2.21 -0.78
N ASP A 80 -15.40 -1.96 0.46
CA ASP A 80 -14.56 -1.34 1.50
C ASP A 80 -13.88 -2.38 2.38
N ALA A 81 -14.11 -3.67 2.17
CA ALA A 81 -13.50 -4.75 2.94
C ALA A 81 -12.80 -5.77 2.04
N PHE A 82 -11.62 -6.22 2.50
CA PHE A 82 -10.78 -7.16 1.78
C PHE A 82 -9.93 -8.01 2.74
N ALA A 83 -10.29 -9.29 2.90
CA ALA A 83 -9.65 -10.25 3.80
C ALA A 83 -9.48 -9.77 5.26
N ALA A 84 -8.29 -9.28 5.60
CA ALA A 84 -7.93 -8.76 6.92
C ALA A 84 -7.80 -7.23 6.95
N TRP A 85 -8.26 -6.55 5.90
CA TRP A 85 -8.18 -5.11 5.71
C TRP A 85 -9.55 -4.50 5.44
N THR A 86 -9.72 -3.26 5.88
CA THR A 86 -10.88 -2.41 5.61
C THR A 86 -10.39 -1.05 5.11
N VAL A 87 -11.10 -0.42 4.18
CA VAL A 87 -10.87 0.95 3.74
C VAL A 87 -11.17 1.89 4.90
N GLU A 88 -10.14 2.59 5.35
CA GLU A 88 -10.26 3.61 6.39
C GLU A 88 -10.61 4.97 5.77
N ALA A 89 -9.99 5.28 4.61
CA ALA A 89 -10.31 6.45 3.81
C ALA A 89 -9.93 6.24 2.35
N ARG A 90 -10.59 6.96 1.45
CA ARG A 90 -10.35 6.91 0.00
C ARG A 90 -10.68 8.25 -0.65
N SER A 91 -9.84 8.62 -1.61
CA SER A 91 -10.04 9.72 -2.55
C SER A 91 -9.79 9.21 -3.98
N ASP A 92 -9.87 10.09 -4.98
CA ASP A 92 -9.64 9.73 -6.39
C ASP A 92 -8.23 9.15 -6.63
N GLY A 93 -7.21 9.78 -6.05
CA GLY A 93 -5.80 9.41 -6.23
C GLY A 93 -5.17 8.60 -5.09
N GLU A 94 -5.89 8.31 -4.00
CA GLU A 94 -5.29 7.65 -2.83
C GLU A 94 -6.28 6.76 -2.07
N ILE A 95 -5.73 5.73 -1.42
CA ILE A 95 -6.47 4.80 -0.57
C ILE A 95 -5.66 4.47 0.68
N LEU A 96 -6.35 4.46 1.82
CA LEU A 96 -5.79 4.10 3.11
C LEU A 96 -6.58 2.91 3.67
N LEU A 97 -5.86 1.83 3.94
CA LEU A 97 -6.41 0.58 4.46
C LEU A 97 -5.94 0.38 5.89
N CYS A 98 -6.80 -0.18 6.73
CA CYS A 98 -6.53 -0.52 8.12
C CYS A 98 -6.74 -2.02 8.33
N ASP A 99 -5.82 -2.66 9.04
CA ASP A 99 -5.96 -4.08 9.36
C ASP A 99 -7.06 -4.29 10.42
N ILE A 100 -7.61 -5.51 10.49
CA ILE A 100 -8.67 -5.88 11.45
C ILE A 100 -8.28 -5.66 12.92
N ALA A 101 -6.99 -5.67 13.27
CA ALA A 101 -6.53 -5.43 14.64
C ALA A 101 -6.39 -3.93 14.96
N GLY A 102 -6.56 -3.05 13.96
CA GLY A 102 -6.45 -1.60 14.07
C GLY A 102 -5.02 -1.11 14.31
N ALA A 103 -4.01 -1.92 14.03
CA ALA A 103 -2.61 -1.68 14.33
C ALA A 103 -1.84 -1.14 13.11
N THR A 104 -2.09 -1.69 11.93
CA THR A 104 -1.32 -1.44 10.71
C THR A 104 -2.16 -0.75 9.65
N ARG A 105 -1.57 0.24 8.97
CA ARG A 105 -2.14 0.90 7.81
C ARG A 105 -1.28 0.65 6.59
N SER A 106 -1.96 0.47 5.47
CA SER A 106 -1.38 0.36 4.14
C SER A 106 -1.92 1.52 3.31
N TYR A 107 -1.03 2.37 2.83
CA TYR A 107 -1.36 3.57 2.06
C TYR A 107 -0.84 3.43 0.64
N LEU A 108 -1.71 3.64 -0.35
CA LEU A 108 -1.33 3.69 -1.76
C LEU A 108 -1.84 4.99 -2.36
N ALA A 109 -1.01 5.64 -3.17
CA ALA A 109 -1.43 6.82 -3.91
C ALA A 109 -0.79 6.91 -5.29
N VAL A 110 -1.48 7.62 -6.18
CA VAL A 110 -1.05 8.01 -7.52
C VAL A 110 -1.08 9.54 -7.61
N GLU A 111 0.03 10.13 -8.04
CA GLU A 111 0.15 11.57 -8.25
C GLU A 111 0.56 11.80 -9.71
N PRO A 112 -0.39 12.11 -10.61
CA PRO A 112 -0.07 12.42 -12.00
C PRO A 112 0.82 13.66 -12.08
N GLN A 113 1.82 13.63 -12.96
CA GLN A 113 2.78 14.71 -13.16
C GLN A 113 2.50 15.43 -14.49
N GLU A 114 2.95 16.68 -14.60
CA GLU A 114 2.73 17.53 -15.79
C GLU A 114 3.41 16.98 -17.05
N ASP A 115 4.52 16.25 -16.89
CA ASP A 115 5.27 15.61 -17.97
C ASP A 115 4.64 14.31 -18.49
N GLY A 116 3.45 13.95 -17.98
CA GLY A 116 2.73 12.74 -18.35
C GLY A 116 3.15 11.48 -17.60
N THR A 117 4.15 11.58 -16.72
CA THR A 117 4.50 10.50 -15.80
C THR A 117 3.52 10.42 -14.63
N THR A 118 3.58 9.35 -13.84
CA THR A 118 2.82 9.21 -12.60
C THR A 118 3.74 8.79 -11.47
N ARG A 119 3.72 9.56 -10.39
CA ARG A 119 4.40 9.20 -9.14
C ARG A 119 3.51 8.23 -8.36
N LEU A 120 4.02 7.04 -8.12
CA LEU A 120 3.35 5.99 -7.34
C LEU A 120 3.93 5.97 -5.94
N LEU A 121 3.06 5.96 -4.93
CA LEU A 121 3.43 6.00 -3.52
C LEU A 121 2.94 4.74 -2.82
N PHE A 122 3.80 4.17 -2.00
CA PHE A 122 3.43 3.16 -1.03
C PHE A 122 3.95 3.54 0.35
N GLY A 123 3.03 3.70 1.29
CA GLY A 123 3.35 4.00 2.67
C GLY A 123 2.73 3.01 3.64
N SER A 124 3.29 2.96 4.83
CA SER A 124 2.72 2.18 5.92
C SER A 124 2.77 2.94 7.23
N ALA A 125 1.81 2.65 8.11
CA ALA A 125 1.85 3.13 9.48
C ALA A 125 1.56 1.99 10.46
N VAL A 126 2.32 1.91 11.54
CA VAL A 126 2.04 0.99 12.65
C VAL A 126 1.79 1.83 13.90
N VAL A 127 0.59 1.75 14.44
CA VAL A 127 0.21 2.45 15.67
C VAL A 127 0.22 1.49 16.85
N GLY A 128 0.80 1.93 17.95
CA GLY A 128 0.64 1.25 19.22
C GLY A 128 -0.79 1.36 19.76
N ARG A 129 -1.20 0.38 20.57
CA ARG A 129 -2.49 0.39 21.28
C ARG A 129 -2.54 1.37 22.47
N GLY A 130 -1.55 2.24 22.65
CA GLY A 130 -1.47 3.21 23.74
C GLY A 130 -0.47 4.34 23.47
N THR A 131 -0.27 5.24 24.44
CA THR A 131 0.62 6.42 24.37
C THR A 131 2.12 6.09 24.54
N GLY A 132 2.47 4.81 24.56
CA GLY A 132 3.83 4.32 24.86
C GLY A 132 4.76 4.26 23.65
N LYS A 133 6.05 3.99 23.94
CA LYS A 133 7.08 3.74 22.93
C LYS A 133 6.69 2.56 22.03
N MET A 134 7.11 2.62 20.77
CA MET A 134 6.89 1.55 19.79
C MET A 134 7.37 0.18 20.32
N PRO A 135 6.57 -0.90 20.19
CA PRO A 135 6.96 -2.23 20.63
C PRO A 135 8.28 -2.70 19.98
N LEU A 136 9.16 -3.33 20.75
CA LEU A 136 10.48 -3.78 20.31
C LEU A 136 10.42 -4.66 19.05
N VAL A 137 9.39 -5.52 18.96
CA VAL A 137 9.16 -6.39 17.80
C VAL A 137 9.02 -5.58 16.51
N ILE A 138 8.25 -4.49 16.51
CA ILE A 138 8.04 -3.64 15.33
C ILE A 138 9.36 -3.00 14.90
N ARG A 139 10.16 -2.55 15.88
CA ARG A 139 11.48 -1.96 15.61
C ARG A 139 12.45 -2.96 14.98
N LEU A 140 12.42 -4.22 15.42
CA LEU A 140 13.27 -5.29 14.86
C LEU A 140 12.83 -5.73 13.47
N THR A 141 11.53 -5.72 13.17
CA THR A 141 10.98 -6.12 11.85
C THR A 141 10.97 -4.97 10.84
N THR A 142 11.18 -3.73 11.28
CA THR A 142 11.23 -2.52 10.43
C THR A 142 12.13 -2.67 9.19
N PRO A 143 13.41 -3.08 9.27
CA PRO A 143 14.26 -3.18 8.09
C PRO A 143 13.73 -4.19 7.06
N LEU A 144 13.19 -5.32 7.52
CA LEU A 144 12.56 -6.33 6.66
C LEU A 144 11.32 -5.75 5.97
N HIS A 145 10.48 -5.04 6.73
CA HIS A 145 9.29 -4.37 6.20
C HIS A 145 9.64 -3.32 5.15
N ARG A 146 10.68 -2.51 5.37
CA ARG A 146 11.13 -1.51 4.37
C ARG A 146 11.61 -2.17 3.09
N PHE A 147 12.37 -3.27 3.20
CA PHE A 147 12.80 -4.04 2.04
C PHE A 147 11.59 -4.61 1.27
N TYR A 148 10.67 -5.24 2.00
CA TYR A 148 9.43 -5.80 1.45
C TYR A 148 8.59 -4.72 0.73
N SER A 149 8.41 -3.57 1.36
CA SER A 149 7.64 -2.44 0.84
C SER A 149 8.23 -1.91 -0.47
N LYS A 150 9.55 -1.73 -0.52
CA LYS A 150 10.24 -1.31 -1.76
C LYS A 150 10.11 -2.35 -2.87
N ALA A 151 10.21 -3.64 -2.53
CA ALA A 151 10.09 -4.73 -3.51
C ALA A 151 8.67 -4.81 -4.08
N LEU A 152 7.63 -4.71 -3.23
CA LEU A 152 6.24 -4.66 -3.65
C LEU A 152 5.97 -3.48 -4.59
N LEU A 153 6.39 -2.27 -4.20
CA LEU A 153 6.18 -1.07 -5.00
C LEU A 153 6.87 -1.19 -6.37
N ARG A 154 8.10 -1.72 -6.40
CA ARG A 154 8.82 -1.97 -7.66
C ARG A 154 8.10 -2.97 -8.56
N LEU A 155 7.61 -4.08 -7.99
CA LEU A 155 6.90 -5.12 -8.73
C LEU A 155 5.54 -4.63 -9.23
N ALA A 156 4.84 -3.82 -8.43
CA ALA A 156 3.58 -3.18 -8.82
C ALA A 156 3.80 -2.25 -10.01
N ALA A 157 4.84 -1.39 -9.93
CA ALA A 157 5.20 -0.48 -11.01
C ALA A 157 5.54 -1.22 -12.31
N GLY A 158 6.37 -2.27 -12.26
CA GLY A 158 6.70 -3.05 -13.47
C GLY A 158 5.51 -3.85 -14.05
N LYS A 159 4.49 -4.16 -13.24
CA LYS A 159 3.28 -4.84 -13.71
C LYS A 159 2.35 -3.92 -14.51
N LEU A 160 2.41 -2.61 -14.25
CA LEU A 160 1.58 -1.61 -14.94
C LEU A 160 1.95 -1.47 -16.43
N GLU A 161 3.15 -1.90 -16.83
CA GLU A 161 3.61 -1.90 -18.23
C GLU A 161 2.92 -2.97 -19.10
N VAL A 162 2.35 -4.03 -18.49
CA VAL A 162 1.75 -5.17 -19.21
C VAL A 162 0.26 -4.95 -19.54
N GLY A 163 -0.40 -3.97 -18.92
CA GLY A 163 -1.83 -3.70 -19.11
C GLY A 163 -2.18 -2.81 -20.32
N ALA A 164 -1.19 -2.11 -20.90
CA ALA A 164 -1.41 -1.13 -21.96
C ALA A 164 -1.12 -1.66 -23.39
N ALA A 165 -0.61 -2.89 -23.53
CA ALA A 165 -0.26 -3.48 -24.84
C ALA A 165 -1.32 -4.47 -25.36
N SER A 166 -2.58 -4.33 -24.94
CA SER A 166 -3.70 -5.14 -25.45
C SER A 166 -4.95 -4.28 -25.56
N ALA A 167 -4.92 -3.34 -26.52
CA ALA A 167 -6.07 -2.67 -27.08
C ALA A 167 -5.83 -2.51 -28.59
#